data_AF-A0A7Y2SKM7-F1
#
_entry.id   AF-A0A7Y2SKM7-F1
#
_cell.length_a   1.000
_cell.length_b   1.000
_cell.length_c   1.000
_cell.angle_alpha   90.00
_cell.angle_beta   90.00
_cell.angle_gamma   90.00
#
_symmetry.space_group_name_H-M   'P 1'
#
loop_
_entity.id
_entity.type
_entity.pdbx_description
1 polymer ?
#
loop_
_entity_poly.entity_id
_entity_poly.type
_entity_poly.pdbx_seq_one_letter_code
_entity_poly.pdbx_strand_id
1 'polypeptide(L)'
;MSGIAPAAVLILLIATACAALAHVLLGRAWRQLPIFWLTAVVGCLIAYGLGLRFPLDLPTPAGVPILESVLMAWLLLIFVSRLRV
;
A
#
# COMPACT_ATOMS: atom_id res chain seq x y z
N MET A 1 -14.66 11.65 -17.48
CA MET A 1 -15.13 11.17 -16.15
C MET A 1 -14.89 9.67 -16.05
N SER A 2 -13.81 9.24 -15.37
CA SER A 2 -13.65 7.91 -14.71
C SER A 2 -12.19 7.62 -14.27
N GLY A 3 -11.42 8.63 -13.80
CA GLY A 3 -10.03 8.44 -13.32
C GLY A 3 -9.91 7.55 -12.07
N ILE A 4 -11.03 7.24 -11.41
CA ILE A 4 -11.08 6.40 -10.20
C ILE A 4 -10.80 4.94 -10.52
N ALA A 5 -11.26 4.41 -11.67
CA ALA A 5 -11.08 3.01 -12.01
C ALA A 5 -9.59 2.64 -12.24
N PRO A 6 -8.79 3.43 -13.00
CA PRO A 6 -7.36 3.20 -13.11
C PRO A 6 -6.61 3.31 -11.77
N ALA A 7 -6.98 4.29 -10.95
CA ALA A 7 -6.36 4.49 -9.64
C ALA A 7 -6.64 3.32 -8.68
N ALA A 8 -7.88 2.84 -8.63
CA ALA A 8 -8.29 1.71 -7.79
C ALA A 8 -7.54 0.42 -8.18
N VAL A 9 -7.44 0.13 -9.48
CA VAL A 9 -6.70 -1.04 -9.97
C VAL A 9 -5.21 -0.93 -9.61
N LEU A 10 -4.61 0.25 -9.80
CA LEU A 10 -3.21 0.48 -9.46
C LEU A 10 -2.95 0.35 -7.95
N ILE A 11 -3.83 0.90 -7.11
CA ILE A 11 -3.77 0.75 -5.65
C ILE A 11 -3.86 -0.73 -5.25
N LEU A 12 -4.79 -1.49 -5.84
CA LEU A 12 -4.94 -2.91 -5.55
C LEU A 12 -3.70 -3.71 -5.96
N LEU A 13 -3.10 -3.41 -7.12
CA LEU A 13 -1.87 -4.03 -7.59
C LEU A 13 -0.67 -3.73 -6.68
N ILE A 14 -0.51 -2.48 -6.26
CA ILE A 14 0.56 -2.09 -5.33
C ILE A 14 0.36 -2.78 -3.99
N ALA A 15 -0.87 -2.78 -3.48
CA ALA A 15 -1.21 -3.40 -2.20
C ALA A 15 -1.01 -4.92 -2.22
N THR A 16 -1.40 -5.62 -3.29
CA THR A 16 -1.15 -7.07 -3.41
C THR A 16 0.34 -7.38 -3.49
N ALA A 17 1.11 -6.63 -4.29
CA ALA A 17 2.55 -6.81 -4.38
C ALA A 17 3.25 -6.59 -3.02
N CYS A 18 2.93 -5.48 -2.33
CA CYS A 18 3.49 -5.17 -1.02
C CYS A 18 3.08 -6.20 0.04
N ALA A 19 1.81 -6.61 0.05
CA ALA A 19 1.31 -7.60 1.00
C ALA A 19 1.92 -8.98 0.79
N ALA A 20 2.13 -9.40 -0.47
CA ALA A 20 2.81 -10.65 -0.79
C ALA A 20 4.28 -10.61 -0.33
N LEU A 21 5.01 -9.52 -0.64
CA LEU A 21 6.38 -9.30 -0.18
C LEU A 21 6.48 -9.29 1.36
N ALA A 22 5.60 -8.55 2.03
CA ALA A 22 5.57 -8.51 3.49
C ALA A 22 5.21 -9.87 4.10
N HIS A 23 4.32 -10.64 3.46
CA HIS A 23 4.02 -11.99 3.92
C HIS A 23 5.21 -12.93 3.81
N VAL A 24 5.98 -12.86 2.71
CA VAL A 24 7.20 -13.65 2.54
C VAL A 24 8.27 -13.29 3.58
N LEU A 25 8.40 -12.00 3.93
CA LEU A 25 9.46 -11.52 4.83
C LEU A 25 9.09 -11.57 6.32
N LEU A 26 7.83 -11.37 6.67
CA LEU A 26 7.35 -11.16 8.05
C LEU A 26 6.25 -12.15 8.45
N GLY A 27 5.68 -12.89 7.50
CA GLY A 27 4.56 -13.80 7.74
C GLY A 27 4.99 -15.10 8.40
N ARG A 28 4.22 -15.52 9.41
CA ARG A 28 4.37 -16.84 10.06
C ARG A 28 3.24 -17.81 9.74
N ALA A 29 2.08 -17.31 9.31
CA ALA A 29 0.92 -18.13 9.01
C ALA A 29 0.12 -17.57 7.83
N TRP A 30 -0.39 -18.46 6.98
CA TRP A 30 -1.20 -18.10 5.79
C TRP A 30 -2.43 -17.25 6.13
N ARG A 31 -3.01 -17.45 7.33
CA ARG A 31 -4.11 -16.61 7.87
C ARG A 31 -3.75 -15.14 8.03
N GLN A 32 -2.48 -14.76 7.98
CA GLN A 32 -2.02 -13.39 8.12
C GLN A 32 -2.07 -12.61 6.80
N LEU A 33 -2.15 -13.32 5.67
CA LEU A 33 -2.17 -12.74 4.33
C LEU A 33 -3.31 -11.71 4.14
N PRO A 34 -4.58 -11.99 4.55
CA PRO A 34 -5.67 -11.01 4.38
C PRO A 34 -5.43 -9.74 5.19
N ILE A 35 -4.77 -9.87 6.34
CA ILE A 35 -4.53 -8.72 7.23
C ILE A 35 -3.40 -7.85 6.67
N PHE A 36 -2.32 -8.46 6.16
CA PHE A 36 -1.30 -7.71 5.43
C PHE A 36 -1.87 -7.02 4.20
N TRP A 37 -2.73 -7.71 3.45
CA TRP A 37 -3.40 -7.13 2.30
C TRP A 37 -4.26 -5.91 2.66
N LEU A 38 -5.15 -6.04 3.64
CA LEU A 38 -5.96 -4.92 4.12
C LEU A 38 -5.10 -3.75 4.61
N THR A 39 -4.02 -4.04 5.34
CA THR A 39 -3.08 -3.03 5.84
C THR A 39 -2.40 -2.28 4.70
N ALA A 40 -1.97 -2.99 3.65
CA ALA A 40 -1.33 -2.40 2.48
C ALA A 40 -2.31 -1.53 1.68
N VAL A 41 -3.57 -1.98 1.51
CA VAL A 41 -4.63 -1.20 0.86
C VAL A 41 -4.89 0.09 1.63
N VAL A 42 -5.02 0.01 2.96
CA VAL A 42 -5.22 1.19 3.82
C VAL A 42 -4.04 2.17 3.67
N GLY A 43 -2.80 1.69 3.67
CA GLY A 43 -1.64 2.56 3.47
C GLY A 43 -1.64 3.29 2.12
N CYS A 44 -2.01 2.59 1.05
CA CYS A 44 -2.14 3.20 -0.26
C CYS A 44 -3.29 4.22 -0.32
N LEU A 45 -4.43 3.91 0.31
CA LEU A 45 -5.58 4.83 0.39
C LEU A 45 -5.27 6.08 1.20
N ILE A 46 -4.50 5.96 2.28
CA ILE A 46 -4.04 7.10 3.09
C ILE A 46 -3.17 8.02 2.24
N ALA A 47 -2.17 7.47 1.53
CA ALA A 47 -1.31 8.27 0.67
C ALA A 47 -2.08 8.94 -0.48
N TYR A 48 -2.97 8.20 -1.14
CA TYR A 48 -3.80 8.70 -2.22
C TYR A 48 -4.82 9.76 -1.75
N GLY A 49 -5.55 9.49 -0.67
CA GLY A 49 -6.63 10.34 -0.17
C GLY A 49 -6.13 11.61 0.51
N LEU A 50 -5.01 11.56 1.22
CA LEU A 50 -4.37 12.75 1.79
C LEU A 50 -3.55 13.54 0.76
N GLY A 51 -3.39 13.02 -0.46
CA GLY A 51 -2.54 13.63 -1.48
C GLY A 51 -1.10 13.80 -1.00
N LEU A 52 -0.59 12.85 -0.21
CA LEU A 52 0.79 12.88 0.26
C LEU A 52 1.69 12.87 -0.96
N ARG A 53 2.43 13.95 -1.13
CA ARG A 53 3.42 14.13 -2.19
C ARG A 53 4.69 14.61 -1.54
N PHE A 54 5.76 13.86 -1.75
CA PHE A 54 7.08 14.41 -1.50
C PHE A 54 7.32 15.59 -2.45
N PRO A 55 8.18 16.55 -2.08
CA PRO A 55 8.60 17.64 -2.96
C PRO A 55 9.48 17.17 -4.13
N LEU A 56 9.48 15.86 -4.40
CA LEU A 56 10.17 15.24 -5.52
C LEU A 56 9.15 15.16 -6.67
N ASP A 57 9.51 15.70 -7.83
CA ASP A 57 8.63 15.81 -9.00
C ASP A 57 8.50 14.46 -9.73
N LEU A 58 8.02 13.43 -9.03
CA LEU A 58 7.83 12.08 -9.58
C LEU A 58 6.53 12.01 -10.40
N PRO A 59 6.50 11.18 -11.46
CA PRO A 59 5.29 10.94 -12.21
C PRO A 59 4.21 10.30 -11.34
N THR A 60 2.99 10.84 -11.40
CA THR A 60 1.79 10.31 -10.71
C THR A 60 0.84 9.65 -11.71
N PRO A 61 1.08 8.40 -12.13
CA PRO A 61 0.20 7.70 -13.06
C PRO A 61 -1.18 7.50 -12.43
N ALA A 62 -2.23 7.76 -13.21
CA ALA A 62 -3.62 7.77 -12.74
C ALA A 62 -3.87 8.67 -11.51
N GLY A 63 -2.99 9.65 -11.24
CA GLY A 63 -3.05 10.50 -10.06
C GLY A 63 -2.63 9.81 -8.75
N VAL A 64 -2.09 8.59 -8.81
CA VAL A 64 -1.63 7.83 -7.63
C VAL A 64 -0.16 8.16 -7.37
N PRO A 65 0.18 8.69 -6.17
CA PRO A 65 1.57 8.89 -5.77
C PRO A 65 2.17 7.52 -5.39
N ILE A 66 2.82 6.85 -6.35
CA ILE A 66 3.26 5.45 -6.21
C ILE A 66 4.24 5.31 -5.04
N LEU A 67 5.25 6.18 -4.98
CA LEU A 67 6.32 6.09 -3.99
C LEU A 67 5.75 6.22 -2.58
N GLU A 68 4.92 7.23 -2.36
CA GLU A 68 4.26 7.52 -1.09
C GLU A 68 3.30 6.40 -0.69
N SER A 69 2.56 5.85 -1.65
CA SER A 69 1.66 4.71 -1.41
C SER A 69 2.43 3.48 -0.96
N VAL A 70 3.54 3.16 -1.62
CA VAL A 70 4.42 2.04 -1.26
C VAL A 70 5.05 2.28 0.11
N LEU A 71 5.61 3.45 0.35
CA LEU A 71 6.24 3.80 1.63
C LEU A 71 5.24 3.70 2.78
N MET A 72 4.04 4.26 2.61
CA MET A 72 3.00 4.23 3.64
C MET A 72 2.46 2.81 3.87
N ALA A 73 2.29 2.02 2.81
CA ALA A 73 1.95 0.60 2.94
C ALA A 73 3.01 -0.17 3.74
N TRP A 74 4.30 0.01 3.45
CA TRP A 74 5.38 -0.65 4.18
C TRP A 74 5.48 -0.22 5.63
N LEU A 75 5.34 1.07 5.92
CA LEU A 75 5.31 1.59 7.29
C LEU A 75 4.22 0.89 8.12
N LEU A 76 3.01 0.81 7.58
CA LEU A 76 1.89 0.16 8.26
C LEU A 76 2.08 -1.35 8.37
N LEU A 77 2.58 -2.02 7.32
CA LEU A 77 2.87 -3.45 7.33
C LEU A 77 3.91 -3.80 8.40
N ILE A 78 4.98 -3.02 8.49
CA ILE A 78 6.00 -3.18 9.54
C ILE A 78 5.35 -2.95 10.91
N PHE A 79 4.61 -1.85 11.08
CA PHE A 79 3.95 -1.55 12.36
C PHE A 79 3.01 -2.68 12.83
N VAL A 80 2.12 -3.14 11.95
CA VAL A 80 1.19 -4.25 12.22
C VAL A 80 1.93 -5.57 12.46
N SER A 81 3.05 -5.80 11.78
CA SER A 81 3.89 -6.99 12.04
C SER A 81 4.54 -6.96 13.43
N ARG A 82 4.82 -5.77 13.98
CA ARG A 82 5.45 -5.60 15.30
C ARG A 82 4.45 -5.60 16.46
N LEU A 83 3.23 -5.10 16.24
CA LEU A 83 2.15 -5.19 17.22
C LEU A 83 1.66 -6.62 17.46
N ARG A 84 2.07 -7.55 16.60
CA ARG A 84 1.88 -8.98 16.78
C ARG A 84 3.04 -9.58 17.57
N VAL A 85 3.12 -9.21 18.86
CA VAL A 85 3.81 -10.00 19.90
C VAL A 85 2.83 -10.99 20.48
#